data_AF-A0A4Y2S326-F1
#
_entry.id   AF-A0A4Y2S326-F1
#
_cell.length_a   1.000
_cell.length_b   1.000
_cell.length_c   1.000
_cell.angle_alpha   90.00
_cell.angle_beta   90.00
_cell.angle_gamma   90.00
#
_symmetry.space_group_name_H-M   'P 1'
#
loop_
_entity.id
_entity.type
_entity.pdbx_description
1 polymer ?
#
loop_
_entity_poly.entity_id
_entity_poly.type
_entity_poly.pdbx_seq_one_letter_code
_entity_poly.pdbx_strand_id
1 'polypeptide(L)'
;MTESKLGFGILRPEIFDIEDKPRSGRPIEVNCKQLKQIIDQDRKVSMLIIALELDACQKTIVNALKHRNLAYKFNRWVPHELTAEDKPKRKAACLALLRDQMKKKIQDRIVPYDENWVSTTIEAVKKGGQHLRDQQDRLQDEP
;
A
#
# COMPACT_ATOMS: atom_id res chain seq x y z
N MET A 1 -42.88 17.19 34.47
CA MET A 1 -42.59 15.75 34.35
C MET A 1 -43.43 15.24 33.19
N THR A 2 -42.92 15.21 31.96
CA THR A 2 -42.26 14.03 31.36
C THR A 2 -43.08 12.77 31.66
N GLU A 3 -43.69 12.09 30.69
CA GLU A 3 -42.98 11.31 29.69
C GLU A 3 -43.82 11.06 28.41
N SER A 4 -43.08 10.95 27.32
CA SER A 4 -43.47 10.61 25.96
C SER A 4 -44.08 9.21 25.83
N LYS A 5 -45.34 9.13 25.38
CA LYS A 5 -45.92 7.90 24.82
C LYS A 5 -45.73 7.89 23.31
N LEU A 6 -44.63 7.30 22.84
CA LEU A 6 -44.59 6.76 21.48
C LEU A 6 -43.80 5.45 21.53
N GLY A 7 -44.51 4.34 21.77
CA GLY A 7 -43.88 3.03 21.83
C GLY A 7 -44.92 1.92 21.78
N PHE A 8 -44.71 1.02 20.82
CA PHE A 8 -45.24 -0.34 20.78
C PHE A 8 -46.68 -0.53 20.24
N GLY A 9 -46.85 -0.26 18.96
CA GLY A 9 -47.77 -1.01 18.11
C GLY A 9 -47.13 -1.02 16.72
N ILE A 10 -46.69 -2.13 16.14
CA ILE A 10 -47.40 -3.37 15.86
C ILE A 10 -46.32 -4.44 15.63
N LEU A 11 -46.32 -5.57 16.35
CA LEU A 11 -45.53 -6.75 15.96
C LEU A 11 -46.49 -7.87 15.56
N ARG A 12 -46.50 -8.21 14.27
CA ARG A 12 -47.12 -9.43 13.74
C ARG A 12 -46.13 -10.60 13.89
N PRO A 13 -46.58 -11.85 14.10
CA PRO A 13 -45.71 -12.98 14.47
C PRO A 13 -44.72 -13.44 13.39
N GLU A 14 -44.79 -12.89 12.18
CA GLU A 14 -43.94 -13.26 11.04
C GLU A 14 -42.70 -12.36 10.86
N ILE A 15 -42.44 -11.43 11.78
CA ILE A 15 -41.31 -10.50 11.69
C ILE A 15 -40.43 -10.63 12.95
N PHE A 16 -39.85 -11.81 13.16
CA PHE A 16 -38.78 -12.04 14.15
C PHE A 16 -37.38 -11.81 13.56
N ASP A 17 -37.29 -11.08 12.44
CA ASP A 17 -36.02 -10.60 11.94
C ASP A 17 -35.66 -9.35 12.77
N ILE A 18 -34.98 -9.58 13.89
CA ILE A 18 -34.48 -8.53 14.81
C ILE A 18 -33.27 -7.82 14.18
N GLU A 19 -32.66 -8.42 13.16
CA GLU A 19 -31.58 -7.83 12.39
C GLU A 19 -32.13 -6.63 11.61
N ASP A 20 -31.53 -5.48 11.87
CA ASP A 20 -31.89 -4.26 11.16
C ASP A 20 -31.48 -4.43 9.68
N LYS A 21 -32.45 -4.30 8.78
CA LYS A 21 -32.17 -4.37 7.33
C LYS A 21 -31.07 -3.36 6.99
N PRO A 22 -30.13 -3.70 6.09
CA PRO A 22 -29.00 -2.84 5.78
C PRO A 22 -29.50 -1.45 5.39
N ARG A 23 -29.28 -0.48 6.28
CA ARG A 23 -29.69 0.90 6.05
C ARG A 23 -28.80 1.48 4.96
N SER A 24 -29.40 2.14 3.97
CA SER A 24 -28.64 2.99 3.07
C SER A 24 -28.10 4.17 3.89
N GLY A 25 -26.86 4.05 4.34
CA GLY A 25 -26.15 5.14 5.02
C GLY A 25 -26.09 6.39 4.16
N ARG A 26 -25.57 7.50 4.71
CA ARG A 26 -25.44 8.76 3.97
C ARG A 26 -24.57 8.52 2.72
N PRO A 27 -25.06 8.84 1.50
CA PRO A 27 -24.26 8.70 0.30
C PRO A 27 -23.05 9.62 0.35
N ILE A 28 -21.90 9.12 -0.11
CA ILE A 28 -20.71 9.93 -0.29
C ILE A 28 -20.94 10.80 -1.53
N GLU A 29 -21.07 12.11 -1.35
CA GLU A 29 -21.42 13.10 -2.38
C GLU A 29 -20.32 13.32 -3.45
N VAL A 30 -19.24 12.52 -3.45
CA VAL A 30 -18.15 12.66 -4.42
C VAL A 30 -18.54 12.02 -5.75
N ASN A 31 -18.38 12.78 -6.84
CA ASN A 31 -18.53 12.24 -8.19
C ASN A 31 -17.46 11.19 -8.46
N CYS A 32 -17.87 9.94 -8.31
CA CYS A 32 -17.00 8.80 -8.41
C CYS A 32 -16.47 8.53 -9.83
N LYS A 33 -17.18 8.97 -10.87
CA LYS A 33 -16.71 8.83 -12.25
C LYS A 33 -15.54 9.78 -12.50
N GLN A 34 -15.66 11.03 -12.04
CA GLN A 34 -14.58 12.02 -12.11
C GLN A 34 -13.36 11.58 -11.27
N LEU A 35 -13.59 11.10 -10.04
CA LEU A 35 -12.50 10.58 -9.20
C LEU A 35 -11.70 9.48 -9.90
N LYS A 36 -12.38 8.54 -10.56
CA LYS A 36 -11.71 7.47 -11.30
C LYS A 36 -10.93 8.00 -12.50
N GLN A 37 -11.51 8.95 -13.24
CA GLN A 37 -10.85 9.57 -14.39
C GLN A 37 -9.55 10.28 -14.00
N ILE A 38 -9.52 11.00 -12.88
CA ILE A 38 -8.31 11.69 -12.39
C ILE A 38 -7.22 10.67 -12.07
N ILE A 39 -7.58 9.58 -11.39
CA ILE A 39 -6.63 8.51 -11.00
C ILE A 39 -6.10 7.73 -12.21
N ASP A 40 -6.96 7.50 -13.21
CA ASP A 40 -6.58 6.80 -14.44
C ASP A 40 -5.68 7.67 -15.33
N GLN A 41 -5.81 9.00 -15.28
CA GLN A 41 -4.94 9.94 -15.99
C GLN A 41 -3.56 10.05 -15.35
N ASP A 42 -3.49 10.28 -14.03
CA ASP A 42 -2.24 10.24 -13.29
C ASP A 42 -2.44 9.56 -11.93
N ARG A 43 -1.77 8.42 -11.77
CA ARG A 43 -1.81 7.64 -10.53
C ARG A 43 -1.05 8.31 -9.38
N LYS A 44 -0.22 9.32 -9.66
CA LYS A 44 0.63 10.01 -8.67
C LYS A 44 0.02 11.29 -8.10
N VAL A 45 -1.21 11.64 -8.50
CA VAL A 45 -1.87 12.87 -8.05
C VAL A 45 -2.06 12.86 -6.52
N SER A 46 -1.77 13.99 -5.90
CA SER A 46 -1.98 14.19 -4.46
C SER A 46 -3.47 14.24 -4.11
N MET A 47 -3.82 13.70 -2.94
CA MET A 47 -5.20 13.78 -2.42
C MET A 47 -5.70 15.23 -2.28
N LEU A 48 -4.80 16.19 -2.07
CA LEU A 48 -5.17 17.62 -2.02
C LEU A 48 -5.58 18.17 -3.38
N ILE A 49 -4.91 17.76 -4.45
CA ILE A 49 -5.25 18.20 -5.82
C ILE A 49 -6.61 17.62 -6.21
N ILE A 50 -6.82 16.33 -5.92
CA ILE A 50 -8.11 15.66 -6.15
C ILE A 50 -9.23 16.35 -5.35
N ALA A 51 -8.96 16.79 -4.12
CA ALA A 51 -9.90 17.53 -3.27
C ALA A 51 -10.31 18.86 -3.87
N LEU A 52 -9.35 19.60 -4.42
CA LEU A 52 -9.61 20.87 -5.09
C LEU A 52 -10.40 20.67 -6.40
N GLU A 53 -10.05 19.66 -7.20
CA GLU A 53 -10.72 19.39 -8.48
C GLU A 53 -12.16 18.89 -8.31
N LEU A 54 -12.43 18.13 -7.25
CA LEU A 54 -13.76 17.57 -6.97
C LEU A 54 -14.58 18.40 -5.99
N ASP A 55 -14.07 19.57 -5.57
CA ASP A 55 -14.66 20.44 -4.54
C ASP A 55 -15.14 19.66 -3.31
N ALA A 56 -14.28 18.75 -2.82
CA ALA A 56 -14.61 17.82 -1.76
C ALA A 56 -13.51 17.80 -0.69
N CYS A 57 -13.89 17.62 0.58
CA CYS A 57 -12.88 17.52 1.63
C CYS A 57 -12.04 16.24 1.47
N GLN A 58 -10.77 16.31 1.83
CA GLN A 58 -9.81 15.21 1.70
C GLN A 58 -10.30 13.91 2.38
N LYS A 59 -10.97 14.03 3.54
CA LYS A 59 -11.54 12.89 4.27
C LYS A 59 -12.60 12.15 3.43
N THR A 60 -13.44 12.89 2.71
CA THR A 60 -14.47 12.31 1.84
C THR A 60 -13.83 11.56 0.67
N ILE A 61 -12.74 12.07 0.10
CA ILE A 61 -11.99 11.36 -0.96
C ILE A 61 -11.34 10.10 -0.43
N VAL A 62 -10.70 10.14 0.74
CA VAL A 62 -10.09 8.95 1.36
C VAL A 62 -11.16 7.87 1.59
N ASN A 63 -12.35 8.26 2.08
CA ASN A 63 -13.46 7.34 2.26
C ASN A 63 -13.93 6.78 0.91
N ALA A 64 -14.11 7.62 -0.11
CA ALA A 64 -14.51 7.20 -1.45
C ALA A 64 -13.53 6.19 -2.07
N LEU A 65 -12.22 6.38 -1.87
CA LEU A 65 -11.17 5.45 -2.31
C LEU A 65 -11.27 4.11 -1.57
N LYS A 66 -11.46 4.14 -0.24
CA LYS A 66 -11.66 2.93 0.58
C LYS A 66 -12.88 2.14 0.15
N HIS A 67 -14.02 2.79 -0.05
CA HIS A 67 -15.24 2.14 -0.55
C HIS A 67 -15.07 1.50 -1.94
N ARG A 68 -14.09 1.97 -2.72
CA ARG A 68 -13.76 1.46 -4.06
C ARG A 68 -12.61 0.47 -4.06
N ASN A 69 -12.10 0.08 -2.90
CA ASN A 69 -10.92 -0.78 -2.75
C ASN A 69 -9.68 -0.25 -3.48
N LEU A 70 -9.57 1.07 -3.61
CA LEU A 70 -8.40 1.74 -4.18
C LEU A 70 -7.44 2.11 -3.05
N ALA A 71 -6.20 1.65 -3.18
CA ALA A 71 -5.12 1.94 -2.23
C ALA A 71 -3.95 2.62 -2.95
N TYR A 72 -3.40 3.65 -2.31
CA TYR A 72 -2.15 4.24 -2.74
C TYR A 72 -1.02 3.24 -2.54
N LYS A 73 -0.17 3.08 -3.55
CA LYS A 73 1.04 2.26 -3.49
C LYS A 73 2.20 3.09 -4.01
N PHE A 74 3.31 3.09 -3.29
CA PHE A 74 4.54 3.72 -3.77
C PHE A 74 5.00 3.08 -5.08
N ASN A 75 5.64 3.90 -5.90
CA ASN A 75 6.23 3.42 -7.16
C ASN A 75 7.34 2.42 -6.84
N ARG A 76 7.44 1.37 -7.65
CA ARG A 76 8.57 0.44 -7.59
C ARG A 76 9.84 1.16 -8.03
N TRP A 77 10.90 1.03 -7.24
CA TRP A 77 12.22 1.53 -7.65
C TRP A 77 12.69 0.78 -8.91
N VAL A 78 13.18 1.52 -9.90
CA VAL A 78 13.71 0.98 -11.16
C VAL A 78 15.17 1.41 -11.25
N PRO A 79 16.13 0.47 -11.42
CA PRO A 79 17.56 0.78 -11.34
C PRO A 79 18.06 1.83 -12.33
N HIS A 80 17.55 1.81 -13.55
CA HIS A 80 17.89 2.77 -14.59
C HIS A 80 16.75 2.92 -15.58
N GLU A 81 16.65 4.10 -16.18
CA GLU A 81 15.74 4.35 -17.28
C GLU A 81 16.31 3.77 -18.57
N LEU A 82 15.51 2.95 -19.26
CA LEU A 82 15.91 2.32 -20.52
C LEU A 82 15.60 3.24 -21.69
N THR A 83 16.59 3.42 -22.57
CA THR A 83 16.41 4.17 -23.81
C THR A 83 15.46 3.42 -24.77
N ALA A 84 14.97 4.12 -25.80
CA ALA A 84 14.15 3.51 -26.84
C ALA A 84 14.88 2.36 -27.58
N GLU A 85 16.21 2.42 -27.65
CA GLU A 85 17.05 1.38 -28.27
C GLU A 85 17.34 0.20 -27.33
N ASP A 86 17.49 0.42 -26.03
CA ASP A 86 17.81 -0.65 -25.09
C ASP A 86 16.65 -1.60 -24.89
N LYS A 87 15.42 -1.09 -24.95
CA LYS A 87 14.19 -1.88 -24.81
C LYS A 87 14.12 -3.06 -25.81
N PRO A 88 14.24 -2.85 -27.14
CA PRO A 88 14.22 -3.97 -28.08
C PRO A 88 15.46 -4.86 -27.95
N LYS A 89 16.65 -4.32 -27.68
CA LYS A 89 17.88 -5.12 -27.48
C LYS A 89 17.72 -6.10 -26.32
N ARG A 90 17.26 -5.61 -25.16
CA ARG A 90 16.98 -6.44 -23.98
C ARG A 90 15.89 -7.48 -24.25
N LYS A 91 14.79 -7.08 -24.90
CA LYS A 91 13.71 -8.02 -25.26
C LYS A 91 14.20 -9.13 -26.18
N ALA A 92 15.01 -8.81 -27.20
CA ALA A 92 15.56 -9.79 -28.13
C ALA A 92 16.50 -10.76 -27.42
N ALA A 93 17.40 -10.27 -26.57
CA ALA A 93 18.29 -11.10 -25.76
C ALA A 93 17.52 -12.07 -24.85
N CYS A 94 16.50 -11.58 -24.12
CA CYS A 94 15.66 -12.43 -23.27
C CYS A 94 14.92 -13.51 -24.07
N LEU A 95 14.37 -13.18 -25.24
CA LEU A 95 13.68 -14.14 -26.11
C LEU A 95 14.64 -15.20 -26.67
N ALA A 96 15.88 -14.82 -27.02
CA ALA A 96 16.89 -15.77 -27.46
C ALA A 96 17.25 -16.74 -26.33
N LEU A 97 17.54 -16.23 -25.14
CA LEU A 97 17.82 -17.05 -23.96
C LEU A 97 16.66 -18.00 -23.62
N LEU A 98 15.41 -17.52 -23.72
CA LEU A 98 14.24 -18.36 -23.46
C LEU A 98 14.13 -19.52 -24.47
N ARG A 99 14.39 -19.26 -25.75
CA ARG A 99 14.41 -20.31 -26.79
C ARG A 99 15.51 -21.33 -26.53
N ASP A 100 16.68 -20.87 -26.09
CA ASP A 100 17.80 -21.75 -25.81
C ASP A 100 17.53 -22.60 -24.56
N GLN A 101 16.92 -22.02 -23.51
CA GLN A 101 16.44 -22.76 -22.33
C GLN A 101 15.45 -23.86 -22.69
N MET A 102 14.53 -23.60 -23.64
CA MET A 102 13.56 -24.60 -24.09
C MET A 102 14.22 -25.75 -24.86
N LYS A 103 15.28 -25.48 -25.62
CA LYS A 103 16.01 -26.50 -26.40
C LYS A 103 17.01 -27.28 -25.55
N LYS A 104 17.65 -26.61 -24.59
CA LYS A 104 18.71 -27.14 -23.74
C LYS A 104 18.55 -26.54 -22.35
N LYS A 105 18.67 -27.33 -21.28
CA LYS A 105 18.71 -26.80 -19.91
C LYS A 105 20.00 -26.01 -19.67
N ILE A 106 20.04 -24.77 -20.14
CA ILE A 106 21.22 -23.90 -20.02
C ILE A 106 21.32 -23.26 -18.63
N GLN A 107 20.24 -23.23 -17.84
CA GLN A 107 20.26 -22.83 -16.42
C GLN A 107 21.27 -23.64 -15.60
N ASP A 108 21.27 -24.98 -15.74
CA ASP A 108 22.15 -25.88 -14.98
C ASP A 108 23.65 -25.72 -15.34
N ARG A 109 23.96 -24.96 -16.39
CA ARG A 109 25.33 -24.74 -16.89
C ARG A 109 25.86 -23.35 -16.58
N ILE A 110 25.01 -22.43 -16.13
CA ILE A 110 25.39 -21.04 -15.86
C ILE A 110 25.82 -20.95 -14.40
N VAL A 111 27.05 -20.48 -14.17
CA VAL A 111 27.52 -20.07 -12.84
C VAL A 111 27.43 -18.54 -12.80
N PRO A 112 26.49 -17.95 -12.03
CA PRO A 112 26.43 -16.51 -11.87
C PRO A 112 27.58 -16.04 -10.96
N TYR A 113 28.18 -14.91 -11.31
CA TYR A 113 29.15 -14.20 -10.49
C TYR A 113 28.83 -12.71 -10.53
N ASP A 114 28.76 -12.08 -9.36
CA ASP A 114 28.54 -10.63 -9.21
C ASP A 114 29.24 -10.13 -7.94
N GLU A 115 29.71 -8.89 -7.98
CA GLU A 115 30.46 -8.27 -6.88
C GLU A 115 29.56 -7.32 -6.09
N ASN A 116 29.38 -7.61 -4.81
CA ASN A 116 28.56 -6.79 -3.90
C ASN A 116 29.43 -6.09 -2.86
N TRP A 117 29.20 -4.79 -2.68
CA TRP A 117 29.85 -4.01 -1.62
C TRP A 117 29.31 -4.39 -0.23
N VAL A 118 30.21 -4.61 0.73
CA VAL A 118 29.89 -4.83 2.15
C VAL A 118 30.43 -3.65 2.96
N SER A 119 29.57 -2.98 3.74
CA SER A 119 29.95 -1.88 4.61
C SER A 119 30.33 -2.36 6.02
N THR A 120 31.43 -1.82 6.56
CA THR A 120 32.06 -2.25 7.83
C THR A 120 31.28 -1.90 9.10
N THR A 121 30.24 -1.06 9.01
CA THR A 121 29.46 -0.61 10.18
C THR A 121 28.68 -1.75 10.86
N ILE A 122 28.33 -2.81 10.13
CA ILE A 122 27.57 -3.97 10.68
C ILE A 122 28.45 -4.79 11.64
N GLU A 123 29.78 -4.80 11.47
CA GLU A 123 30.68 -5.56 12.35
C GLU A 123 30.88 -4.90 13.72
N ALA A 124 30.76 -3.57 13.82
CA ALA A 124 30.86 -2.84 15.08
C ALA A 124 29.68 -3.14 16.04
N VAL A 125 28.48 -3.43 15.50
CA VAL A 125 27.29 -3.72 16.31
C VAL A 125 27.38 -5.09 17.01
N LYS A 126 28.16 -6.04 16.47
CA LYS A 126 28.36 -7.35 17.12
C LYS A 126 29.35 -7.34 18.30
N LYS A 127 30.21 -6.31 18.40
CA LYS A 127 31.22 -6.19 19.48
C LYS A 127 30.94 -5.07 20.49
N GLY A 128 29.97 -4.19 20.25
CA GLY A 128 29.64 -3.07 21.14
C GLY A 128 28.45 -3.29 22.10
N GLY A 129 27.77 -4.43 22.02
CA GLY A 129 26.50 -4.67 22.75
C GLY A 129 26.60 -4.97 24.24
N GLN A 130 27.82 -5.14 24.80
CA GLN A 130 28.00 -5.46 26.23
C GLN A 130 28.45 -4.26 27.07
N HIS A 131 28.93 -3.16 26.49
CA HIS A 131 29.53 -2.08 27.29
C HIS A 131 28.57 -0.96 27.70
N LEU A 132 27.44 -0.79 27.01
CA LEU A 132 26.52 0.33 27.26
C LEU A 132 25.47 0.05 28.34
N ARG A 133 25.32 -1.21 28.79
CA ARG A 133 24.38 -1.52 29.88
C ARG A 133 25.02 -1.29 31.26
N ASP A 134 26.32 -1.56 31.39
CA ASP A 134 27.05 -1.43 32.66
C ASP A 134 27.36 0.04 33.06
N GLN A 135 27.23 1.00 32.14
CA GLN A 135 27.41 2.42 32.45
C GLN A 135 26.12 3.10 32.93
N GLN A 136 24.94 2.54 32.61
CA GLN A 136 23.66 3.12 33.03
C GLN A 136 23.35 2.78 34.51
N ASP A 137 23.77 1.60 34.96
CA ASP A 137 23.51 1.12 36.33
C ASP A 137 24.45 1.77 37.37
N ARG A 138 25.62 2.30 36.96
CA ARG A 138 26.57 2.98 37.87
C ARG A 138 26.31 4.46 38.12
N LEU A 139 25.28 5.04 37.49
CA LEU A 139 24.91 6.45 37.67
C LEU A 139 23.62 6.64 38.48
N GLN A 140 23.01 5.54 38.97
CA GLN A 140 21.81 5.59 39.82
C GLN A 140 22.08 5.29 41.30
N ASP A 141 23.31 4.90 41.65
CA ASP A 141 23.75 4.59 43.02
C ASP A 141 24.85 5.55 43.48
N GLU A 142 24.54 6.85 43.59
CA GLU A 142 25.31 7.76 44.44
C GLU A 142 24.30 8.59 45.28
N PRO A 143 24.50 8.69 46.61
CA PRO A 143 23.53 9.29 47.54
C PRO A 143 23.39 10.81 47.42
#